data_AF-A0A1J8QR24-F1
#
_entry.id   AF-A0A1J8QR24-F1
#
_cell.length_a   1.000
_cell.length_b   1.000
_cell.length_c   1.000
_cell.angle_alpha   90.00
_cell.angle_beta   90.00
_cell.angle_gamma   90.00
#
_symmetry.space_group_name_H-M   'P 1'
#
loop_
_entity.id
_entity.type
_entity.pdbx_description
1 polymer ?
#
loop_
_entity_poly.entity_id
_entity_poly.type
_entity_poly.pdbx_seq_one_letter_code
_entity_poly.pdbx_strand_id
1 'polypeptide(L)'
;MISLLLFALALSAFVWSQQGALAVAVIVPTAFGILLYAFVIIASLISLRCPFQTPVSALIRFLWRRRINIWRGNGGDMRSSPPDTVTRDLGELSEAPSVQWIFETSTDPEVISSAAWLLPTIEWTCELHMQTVRSRLLSTFKACFHAGVQLSVSARQRALACGRALHHVTCDETIRKLNPSVDNDQHSDWDSLQLWSAWHPIALPWGLDACRTSFDQYATTLDKNQENQARIALRIAIVTGCPGFPKSTDVTLIWDGVFEWNNANRAPKDFDWLVDFLVHFRTSGARNFDAMADALLALSAMQGLGSPEKRDNYLDAIIFSMEVDKPSRLRHAALRAVFDARLQLVEMADDKEGDSEFREQLLTDLPAALLTTTKLVAPQLSAHEPDAIFNPGREYFYLRLIFTLAKQSDWRDQLKKAGHIDRCVVLLDHVVNLKNFSADSLEPVNNHPYYLAGTLIRLGASGSYRSSGFADKISELEWWKLLKGAWLAMRSNDLYSEEEPLEALPGIVTYTLESLGTEAAKYDSKSLVRAVDRIYEALKDEEARPGIISAVKSVKDRLGSSGS
;
A
#
# COMPACT_ATOMS: atom_id res chain seq x y z
N MET A 1 -26.01 36.80 -1.54
CA MET A 1 -25.63 38.20 -1.81
C MET A 1 -26.75 39.00 -2.47
N ILE A 2 -27.34 38.51 -3.58
CA ILE A 2 -28.55 39.11 -4.17
C ILE A 2 -29.68 39.24 -3.12
N SER A 3 -29.87 38.21 -2.29
CA SER A 3 -30.81 38.24 -1.15
C SER A 3 -30.54 39.37 -0.15
N LEU A 4 -29.28 39.66 0.15
CA LEU A 4 -28.87 40.67 1.12
C LEU A 4 -29.02 42.09 0.56
N LEU A 5 -28.76 42.26 -0.74
CA LEU A 5 -29.02 43.50 -1.47
C LEU A 5 -30.52 43.80 -1.59
N LEU A 6 -31.32 42.79 -1.94
CA LEU A 6 -32.79 42.92 -1.98
C LEU A 6 -33.36 43.22 -0.60
N PHE A 7 -32.83 42.58 0.45
CA PHE A 7 -33.21 42.87 1.82
C PHE A 7 -32.86 44.31 2.22
N ALA A 8 -31.66 44.80 1.89
CA ALA A 8 -31.26 46.17 2.19
C ALA A 8 -32.09 47.21 1.42
N LEU A 9 -32.46 46.93 0.17
CA LEU A 9 -33.36 47.77 -0.62
C LEU A 9 -34.78 47.79 -0.05
N ALA A 10 -35.32 46.63 0.34
CA ALA A 10 -36.63 46.52 0.98
C ALA A 10 -36.66 47.24 2.33
N LEU A 11 -35.62 47.08 3.15
CA LEU A 11 -35.47 47.77 4.43
C LEU A 11 -35.36 49.29 4.23
N SER A 12 -34.60 49.74 3.24
CA SER A 12 -34.46 51.16 2.90
C SER A 12 -35.80 51.78 2.49
N ALA A 13 -36.58 51.08 1.64
CA ALA A 13 -37.91 51.51 1.22
C ALA A 13 -38.92 51.55 2.39
N PHE A 14 -38.86 50.55 3.27
CA PHE A 14 -39.69 50.49 4.46
C PHE A 14 -39.38 51.64 5.43
N VAL A 15 -38.11 51.88 5.75
CA VAL A 15 -37.70 52.94 6.67
C VAL A 15 -37.98 54.34 6.07
N TRP A 16 -37.86 54.50 4.75
CA TRP A 16 -38.22 55.74 4.05
C TRP A 16 -39.69 56.11 4.25
N SER A 17 -40.58 55.11 4.28
CA SER A 17 -42.01 55.32 4.51
C SER A 17 -42.34 55.76 5.95
N GLN A 18 -41.47 55.49 6.93
CA GLN A 18 -41.70 55.84 8.33
C GLN A 18 -41.02 57.16 8.73
N GLN A 19 -39.72 57.29 8.50
CA GLN A 19 -38.94 58.48 8.85
C GLN A 19 -37.78 58.67 7.86
N GLY A 20 -37.86 59.71 7.04
CA GLY A 20 -36.83 60.01 6.04
C GLY A 20 -35.42 60.14 6.61
N ALA A 21 -35.28 60.69 7.82
CA ALA A 21 -33.96 60.83 8.47
C ALA A 21 -33.31 59.48 8.80
N LEU A 22 -34.07 58.51 9.32
CA LEU A 22 -33.57 57.15 9.57
C LEU A 22 -33.27 56.42 8.26
N ALA A 23 -34.05 56.68 7.22
CA ALA A 23 -33.85 56.05 5.93
C ALA A 23 -32.54 56.49 5.28
N VAL A 24 -32.19 57.78 5.37
CA VAL A 24 -30.88 58.29 4.92
C VAL A 24 -29.74 57.60 5.67
N ALA A 25 -29.88 57.39 6.99
CA ALA A 25 -28.87 56.70 7.79
C ALA A 25 -28.65 55.23 7.40
N VAL A 26 -29.65 54.57 6.80
CA VAL A 26 -29.54 53.18 6.30
C VAL A 26 -29.06 53.13 4.85
N ILE A 27 -29.53 54.05 4.01
CA ILE A 27 -29.21 54.09 2.57
C ILE A 27 -27.73 54.42 2.34
N VAL A 28 -27.17 55.39 3.07
CA VAL A 28 -25.79 55.85 2.83
C VAL A 28 -24.74 54.76 3.10
N PRO A 29 -24.74 54.05 4.26
CA PRO A 29 -23.80 52.95 4.49
C PRO A 29 -24.01 51.76 3.55
N THR A 30 -25.27 51.47 3.19
CA THR A 30 -25.59 50.39 2.24
C THR A 30 -25.00 50.69 0.86
N ALA A 31 -25.18 51.91 0.36
CA ALA A 31 -24.61 52.35 -0.90
C ALA A 31 -23.07 52.31 -0.87
N PHE A 32 -22.47 52.77 0.24
CA PHE A 32 -21.02 52.72 0.43
C PHE A 32 -20.48 51.27 0.45
N GLY A 33 -21.16 50.36 1.14
CA GLY A 33 -20.80 48.94 1.16
C GLY A 33 -20.87 48.28 -0.22
N ILE A 34 -21.90 48.61 -1.01
CA ILE A 34 -22.04 48.13 -2.40
C ILE A 34 -20.89 48.65 -3.27
N LEU A 35 -20.53 49.94 -3.15
CA LEU A 35 -19.43 50.54 -3.90
C LEU A 35 -18.08 49.93 -3.54
N LEU A 36 -17.79 49.74 -2.24
CA LEU A 36 -16.58 49.06 -1.79
C LEU A 36 -16.51 47.62 -2.31
N TYR A 37 -17.64 46.91 -2.29
CA TYR A 37 -17.68 45.54 -2.80
C TYR A 37 -17.47 45.47 -4.31
N ALA A 38 -18.10 46.37 -5.08
CA ALA A 38 -17.87 46.50 -6.50
C ALA A 38 -16.40 46.86 -6.80
N PHE A 39 -15.81 47.77 -6.02
CA PHE A 39 -14.40 48.11 -6.11
C PHE A 39 -13.49 46.91 -5.85
N VAL A 40 -13.78 46.10 -4.83
CA VAL A 40 -13.04 44.85 -4.55
C VAL A 40 -13.15 43.87 -5.72
N ILE A 41 -14.35 43.70 -6.30
CA ILE A 41 -14.52 42.87 -7.50
C ILE A 41 -13.68 43.43 -8.65
N ILE A 42 -13.77 44.73 -8.95
CA ILE A 42 -13.04 45.35 -10.05
C ILE A 42 -11.53 45.25 -9.83
N ALA A 43 -11.05 45.55 -8.62
CA ALA A 43 -9.64 45.43 -8.24
C ALA A 43 -9.15 43.98 -8.38
N SER A 44 -9.99 42.99 -8.03
CA SER A 44 -9.70 41.58 -8.23
C SER A 44 -9.73 41.17 -9.72
N LEU A 45 -10.50 41.84 -10.57
CA LEU A 45 -10.49 41.60 -12.01
C LEU A 45 -9.27 42.22 -12.70
N ILE A 46 -8.84 43.40 -12.26
CA ILE A 46 -7.68 44.13 -12.81
C ILE A 46 -6.37 43.50 -12.33
N SER A 47 -6.26 43.18 -11.04
CA SER A 47 -5.07 42.60 -10.45
C SER A 47 -5.30 41.14 -10.11
N LEU A 48 -4.58 40.24 -10.80
CA LEU A 48 -4.55 38.83 -10.43
C LEU A 48 -4.04 38.61 -8.99
N ARG A 49 -3.23 39.55 -8.47
CA ARG A 49 -2.64 39.50 -7.12
C ARG A 49 -3.53 40.13 -6.04
N CYS A 50 -4.78 40.48 -6.34
CA CYS A 50 -5.68 41.01 -5.32
C CYS A 50 -6.01 39.91 -4.29
N PRO A 51 -5.72 40.10 -2.99
CA PRO A 51 -6.00 39.09 -1.95
C PRO A 51 -7.51 38.90 -1.71
N PHE A 52 -8.34 39.83 -2.18
CA PHE A 52 -9.79 39.82 -1.98
C PHE A 52 -10.53 39.16 -3.14
N GLN A 53 -10.13 37.94 -3.52
CA GLN A 53 -10.85 37.20 -4.57
C GLN A 53 -12.22 36.73 -4.06
N THR A 54 -13.26 37.11 -4.78
CA THR A 54 -14.64 36.67 -4.48
C THR A 54 -15.09 35.62 -5.50
N PRO A 55 -16.02 34.70 -5.15
CA PRO A 55 -16.57 33.73 -6.10
C PRO A 55 -17.14 34.37 -7.37
N VAL A 56 -17.71 35.58 -7.24
CA VAL A 56 -18.22 36.37 -8.37
C VAL A 56 -17.09 36.79 -9.30
N SER A 57 -15.97 37.28 -8.76
CA SER A 57 -14.79 37.65 -9.58
C SER A 57 -14.18 36.46 -10.31
N ALA A 58 -14.15 35.27 -9.68
CA ALA A 58 -13.67 34.04 -10.29
C ALA A 58 -14.56 33.60 -11.46
N LEU A 59 -15.89 33.66 -11.28
CA LEU A 59 -16.86 33.34 -12.33
C LEU A 59 -16.76 34.32 -13.52
N ILE A 60 -16.63 35.63 -13.24
CA ILE A 60 -16.45 36.64 -14.30
C ILE A 60 -15.15 36.38 -15.07
N ARG A 61 -14.03 36.07 -14.38
CA ARG A 61 -12.77 35.69 -15.05
C ARG A 61 -12.93 34.44 -15.91
N PHE A 62 -13.62 33.42 -15.42
CA PHE A 62 -13.88 32.20 -16.17
C PHE A 62 -14.67 32.48 -17.46
N LEU A 63 -15.76 33.25 -17.34
CA LEU A 63 -16.57 33.65 -18.50
C LEU A 63 -15.79 34.53 -19.47
N TRP A 64 -14.95 35.44 -18.98
CA TRP A 64 -14.11 36.29 -19.81
C TRP A 64 -13.04 35.48 -20.56
N ARG A 65 -12.35 34.56 -19.89
CA ARG A 65 -11.39 33.63 -20.54
C ARG A 65 -12.08 32.78 -21.59
N ARG A 66 -13.26 32.23 -21.29
CA ARG A 66 -14.07 31.46 -22.25
C ARG A 66 -14.44 32.29 -23.46
N ARG A 67 -14.82 33.56 -23.27
CA ARG A 67 -15.20 34.47 -24.37
C ARG A 67 -14.01 34.92 -25.22
N ILE A 68 -12.85 35.17 -24.61
CA ILE A 68 -11.59 35.48 -25.33
C ILE A 68 -11.14 34.28 -26.17
N ASN A 69 -11.22 33.06 -25.63
CA ASN A 69 -10.83 31.85 -26.36
C ASN A 69 -11.76 31.60 -27.57
N ILE A 70 -13.06 31.86 -27.44
CA ILE A 70 -14.01 31.78 -28.56
C ILE A 70 -13.71 32.85 -29.63
N TRP A 71 -13.30 34.05 -29.23
CA TRP A 71 -12.90 35.10 -30.17
C TRP A 71 -11.56 34.81 -30.87
N ARG A 72 -10.60 34.18 -30.17
CA ARG A 72 -9.29 33.83 -30.71
C ARG A 72 -9.34 32.60 -31.64
N GLY A 73 -10.35 31.74 -31.50
CA GLY A 73 -10.53 30.54 -32.32
C GLY A 73 -11.10 30.74 -33.73
N ASN A 74 -11.48 31.97 -34.12
CA ASN A 74 -12.12 32.24 -35.42
C ASN A 74 -11.27 33.09 -36.38
N GLY A 75 -10.01 33.38 -36.03
CA GLY A 75 -9.05 34.08 -36.89
C GLY A 75 -8.04 33.09 -37.46
N GLY A 76 -8.20 32.76 -38.74
CA GLY A 76 -7.31 31.85 -39.46
C GLY A 76 -5.87 32.33 -39.56
N ASP A 77 -4.98 31.34 -39.65
CA ASP A 77 -3.60 31.36 -40.15
C ASP A 77 -2.94 32.73 -40.31
N MET A 78 -2.20 33.16 -39.29
CA MET A 78 -1.10 34.09 -39.51
C MET A 78 0.03 33.89 -38.48
N ARG A 79 1.11 33.31 -39.01
CA ARG A 79 2.53 33.50 -38.64
C ARG A 79 2.89 33.41 -37.16
N SER A 80 3.65 32.36 -36.86
CA SER A 80 4.52 32.20 -35.69
C SER A 80 5.41 33.43 -35.46
N SER A 81 5.01 34.29 -34.52
CA SER A 81 5.93 35.20 -33.84
C SER A 81 6.75 34.42 -32.79
N PRO A 82 7.98 34.85 -32.48
CA PRO A 82 8.80 34.21 -31.46
C PRO A 82 8.12 34.35 -30.08
N PRO A 83 8.29 33.39 -29.18
CA PRO A 83 7.63 33.43 -27.87
C PRO A 83 8.21 34.59 -27.06
N ASP A 84 7.38 35.59 -26.77
CA ASP A 84 7.71 36.70 -25.88
C ASP A 84 8.12 36.16 -24.50
N THR A 85 9.31 36.54 -24.06
CA THR A 85 9.94 36.19 -22.77
C THR A 85 9.04 36.55 -21.57
N VAL A 86 8.14 37.52 -21.73
CA VAL A 86 7.19 37.97 -20.70
C VAL A 86 6.10 36.91 -20.39
N THR A 87 5.79 36.02 -21.34
CA THR A 87 4.81 34.95 -21.11
C THR A 87 5.36 33.80 -20.27
N ARG A 88 6.69 33.67 -20.18
CA ARG A 88 7.34 32.65 -19.35
C ARG A 88 7.35 33.06 -17.87
N ASP A 89 7.57 34.33 -17.58
CA ASP A 89 7.51 34.88 -16.20
C ASP A 89 6.08 34.96 -15.62
N LEU A 90 5.04 34.98 -16.46
CA LEU A 90 3.64 34.99 -16.02
C LEU A 90 3.05 33.58 -15.85
N GLY A 91 3.69 32.56 -16.42
CA GLY A 91 3.35 31.14 -16.22
C GLY A 91 3.82 30.57 -14.87
N GLU A 92 4.75 31.25 -14.20
CA GLU A 92 5.33 30.87 -12.91
C GLU A 92 4.75 31.65 -11.72
N LEU A 93 3.51 32.12 -11.82
CA LEU A 93 2.78 32.59 -10.63
C LEU A 93 2.31 31.38 -9.82
N SER A 94 3.25 30.72 -9.15
CA SER A 94 3.01 29.55 -8.32
C SER A 94 1.98 29.88 -7.24
N GLU A 95 0.96 29.03 -7.09
CA GLU A 95 -0.04 29.13 -6.02
C GLU A 95 0.56 28.81 -4.65
N ALA A 96 1.79 28.27 -4.62
CA ALA A 96 2.51 27.82 -3.43
C ALA A 96 2.60 28.88 -2.30
N PRO A 97 3.00 30.16 -2.55
CA PRO A 97 3.12 31.14 -1.46
C PRO A 97 1.78 31.49 -0.83
N SER A 98 0.68 31.44 -1.62
CA SER A 98 -0.66 31.73 -1.09
C SER A 98 -1.15 30.59 -0.20
N VAL A 99 -0.94 29.33 -0.62
CA VAL A 99 -1.30 28.16 0.17
C VAL A 99 -0.45 28.06 1.42
N GLN A 100 0.85 28.33 1.34
CA GLN A 100 1.72 28.43 2.51
C GLN A 100 1.23 29.49 3.50
N TRP A 101 0.97 30.71 3.02
CA TRP A 101 0.48 31.80 3.87
C TRP A 101 -0.82 31.42 4.59
N ILE A 102 -1.72 30.68 3.93
CA ILE A 102 -2.94 30.16 4.56
C ILE A 102 -2.60 29.22 5.74
N PHE A 103 -1.66 28.28 5.59
CA PHE A 103 -1.27 27.38 6.68
C PHE A 103 -0.56 28.09 7.84
N GLU A 104 0.17 29.17 7.53
CA GLU A 104 0.87 29.99 8.53
C GLU A 104 -0.10 30.85 9.34
N THR A 105 -1.08 31.46 8.67
CA THR A 105 -1.93 32.51 9.28
C THR A 105 -3.31 32.02 9.71
N SER A 106 -3.90 31.05 9.01
CA SER A 106 -5.25 30.59 9.32
C SER A 106 -5.26 29.61 10.48
N THR A 107 -6.24 29.80 11.37
CA THR A 107 -6.59 28.84 12.43
C THR A 107 -7.95 28.18 12.16
N ASP A 108 -8.64 28.57 11.09
CA ASP A 108 -9.93 27.99 10.72
C ASP A 108 -9.71 26.63 10.05
N PRO A 109 -10.21 25.53 10.65
CA PRO A 109 -10.00 24.19 10.12
C PRO A 109 -10.64 23.95 8.75
N GLU A 110 -11.67 24.70 8.35
CA GLU A 110 -12.29 24.59 7.02
C GLU A 110 -11.43 25.24 5.93
N VAL A 111 -10.81 26.38 6.26
CA VAL A 111 -9.86 27.05 5.36
C VAL A 111 -8.61 26.18 5.18
N ILE A 112 -8.11 25.59 6.27
CA ILE A 112 -6.97 24.66 6.25
C ILE A 112 -7.32 23.41 5.43
N SER A 113 -8.51 22.84 5.60
CA SER A 113 -9.01 21.70 4.81
C SER A 113 -9.03 22.00 3.31
N SER A 114 -9.53 23.18 2.94
CA SER A 114 -9.62 23.63 1.55
C SER A 114 -8.23 23.80 0.93
N ALA A 115 -7.30 24.39 1.67
CA ALA A 115 -5.90 24.51 1.26
C ALA A 115 -5.20 23.13 1.17
N ALA A 116 -5.52 22.20 2.07
CA ALA A 116 -4.99 20.85 2.06
C ALA A 116 -5.36 20.06 0.79
N TRP A 117 -6.55 20.29 0.22
CA TRP A 117 -6.93 19.67 -1.06
C TRP A 117 -6.07 20.09 -2.25
N LEU A 118 -5.58 21.33 -2.24
CA LEU A 118 -4.75 21.90 -3.30
C LEU A 118 -3.29 21.46 -3.18
N LEU A 119 -2.85 21.11 -1.97
CA LEU A 119 -1.45 20.83 -1.65
C LEU A 119 -0.79 19.81 -2.61
N PRO A 120 -1.40 18.66 -2.92
CA PRO A 120 -0.82 17.68 -3.84
C PRO A 120 -0.84 18.07 -5.32
N THR A 121 -1.48 19.19 -5.67
CA THR A 121 -1.60 19.68 -7.06
C THR A 121 -0.66 20.84 -7.37
N ILE A 122 0.00 21.38 -6.35
CA ILE A 122 0.88 22.55 -6.48
C ILE A 122 2.30 22.07 -6.75
N GLU A 123 2.93 22.64 -7.77
CA GLU A 123 4.37 22.48 -7.99
C GLU A 123 5.13 23.37 -7.00
N TRP A 124 5.91 22.74 -6.12
CA TRP A 124 6.68 23.41 -5.09
C TRP A 124 8.07 23.77 -5.62
N THR A 125 8.31 25.06 -5.87
CA THR A 125 9.55 25.57 -6.48
C THR A 125 10.49 26.29 -5.51
N CYS A 126 10.08 26.53 -4.25
CA CYS A 126 10.84 27.35 -3.30
C CYS A 126 11.13 26.63 -1.97
N GLU A 127 12.20 27.07 -1.29
CA GLU A 127 12.51 26.72 0.11
C GLU A 127 11.40 27.24 1.03
N LEU A 128 10.38 26.41 1.22
CA LEU A 128 9.23 26.74 2.06
C LEU A 128 9.43 26.16 3.44
N HIS A 129 8.92 26.86 4.45
CA HIS A 129 8.92 26.37 5.83
C HIS A 129 7.85 25.28 6.00
N MET A 130 8.09 24.12 5.37
CA MET A 130 7.18 22.97 5.35
C MET A 130 6.88 22.42 6.74
N GLN A 131 7.73 22.73 7.72
CA GLN A 131 7.49 22.37 9.11
C GLN A 131 6.23 23.03 9.67
N THR A 132 5.93 24.29 9.33
CA THR A 132 4.71 24.97 9.76
C THR A 132 3.48 24.37 9.09
N VAL A 133 3.56 24.14 7.77
CA VAL A 133 2.49 23.49 6.99
C VAL A 133 2.18 22.11 7.56
N ARG A 134 3.21 21.28 7.77
CA ARG A 134 3.08 19.94 8.34
C ARG A 134 2.50 19.97 9.75
N SER A 135 2.99 20.86 10.62
CA SER A 135 2.49 20.98 12.00
C SER A 135 1.02 21.41 12.04
N ARG A 136 0.62 22.35 11.16
CA ARG A 136 -0.77 22.79 11.04
C ARG A 136 -1.67 21.67 10.53
N LEU A 137 -1.26 21.00 9.46
CA LEU A 137 -1.98 19.85 8.92
C LEU A 137 -2.15 18.73 9.94
N LEU A 138 -1.09 18.39 10.68
CA LEU A 138 -1.12 17.34 11.70
C LEU A 138 -2.05 17.72 12.84
N SER A 139 -2.01 18.97 13.30
CA SER A 139 -2.91 19.47 14.34
C SER A 139 -4.37 19.41 13.89
N THR A 140 -4.68 19.89 12.67
CA THR A 140 -6.04 19.85 12.11
C THR A 140 -6.51 18.41 11.86
N PHE A 141 -5.62 17.52 11.42
CA PHE A 141 -5.89 16.11 11.26
C PHE A 141 -6.20 15.45 12.60
N LYS A 142 -5.34 15.61 13.62
CA LYS A 142 -5.57 15.10 14.99
C LYS A 142 -6.91 15.58 15.55
N ALA A 143 -7.29 16.84 15.30
CA ALA A 143 -8.57 17.40 15.74
C ALA A 143 -9.82 16.79 15.07
N CYS A 144 -9.67 15.99 14.02
CA CYS A 144 -10.79 15.26 13.40
C CYS A 144 -11.24 14.03 14.21
N PHE A 145 -10.42 13.60 15.18
CA PHE A 145 -10.64 12.41 15.98
C PHE A 145 -10.98 12.80 17.43
N HIS A 146 -12.03 12.20 18.00
CA HIS A 146 -12.41 12.41 19.39
C HIS A 146 -11.60 11.51 20.34
N ALA A 147 -11.48 11.93 21.62
CA ALA A 147 -10.72 11.29 22.70
C ALA A 147 -10.79 9.74 22.70
N GLY A 148 -9.88 9.10 21.97
CA GLY A 148 -9.91 7.66 21.72
C GLY A 148 -10.11 7.23 20.25
N VAL A 149 -9.54 7.97 19.29
CA VAL A 149 -9.37 7.55 17.88
C VAL A 149 -10.65 7.53 17.03
N GLN A 150 -11.81 7.86 17.58
CA GLN A 150 -13.05 7.82 16.81
C GLN A 150 -13.15 9.03 15.85
N LEU A 151 -13.17 8.76 14.55
CA LEU A 151 -13.33 9.79 13.54
C LEU A 151 -14.75 10.38 13.58
N SER A 152 -14.85 11.70 13.71
CA SER A 152 -16.14 12.39 13.63
C SER A 152 -16.70 12.38 12.21
N VAL A 153 -17.98 12.04 12.05
CA VAL A 153 -18.64 11.98 10.73
C VAL A 153 -18.54 13.31 9.98
N SER A 154 -18.72 14.43 10.69
CA SER A 154 -18.61 15.78 10.10
C SER A 154 -17.17 16.16 9.75
N ALA A 155 -16.17 15.53 10.38
CA ALA A 155 -14.76 15.78 10.12
C ALA A 155 -14.15 14.86 9.06
N ARG A 156 -14.93 13.91 8.49
CA ARG A 156 -14.42 12.91 7.54
C ARG A 156 -13.70 13.53 6.33
N GLN A 157 -14.32 14.52 5.70
CA GLN A 157 -13.74 15.20 4.53
C GLN A 157 -12.47 15.97 4.90
N ARG A 158 -12.45 16.58 6.09
CA ARG A 158 -11.27 17.27 6.62
C ARG A 158 -10.13 16.30 6.92
N ALA A 159 -10.42 15.15 7.52
CA ALA A 159 -9.45 14.11 7.77
C ALA A 159 -8.85 13.57 6.45
N LEU A 160 -9.67 13.35 5.43
CA LEU A 160 -9.20 12.96 4.09
C LEU A 160 -8.28 14.04 3.49
N ALA A 161 -8.71 15.30 3.49
CA ALA A 161 -7.93 16.41 2.95
C ALA A 161 -6.58 16.55 3.65
N CYS A 162 -6.58 16.64 4.98
CA CYS A 162 -5.38 16.84 5.77
C CYS A 162 -4.47 15.60 5.75
N GLY A 163 -5.02 14.38 5.82
CA GLY A 163 -4.23 13.16 5.74
C GLY A 163 -3.55 12.99 4.38
N ARG A 164 -4.26 13.30 3.29
CA ARG A 164 -3.70 13.31 1.93
C ARG A 164 -2.57 14.34 1.79
N ALA A 165 -2.80 15.55 2.29
CA ALA A 165 -1.82 16.62 2.27
C ALA A 165 -0.57 16.29 3.11
N LEU A 166 -0.76 15.70 4.30
CA LEU A 166 0.33 15.23 5.16
C LEU A 166 1.17 14.17 4.45
N HIS A 167 0.52 13.21 3.81
CA HIS A 167 1.20 12.19 3.02
C HIS A 167 2.03 12.82 1.90
N HIS A 168 1.46 13.75 1.13
CA HIS A 168 2.21 14.43 0.07
C HIS A 168 3.42 15.19 0.62
N VAL A 169 3.26 15.99 1.69
CA VAL A 169 4.37 16.75 2.30
C VAL A 169 5.46 15.84 2.86
N THR A 170 5.10 14.67 3.39
CA THR A 170 6.04 13.76 4.07
C THR A 170 6.76 12.84 3.10
N CYS A 171 6.06 12.34 2.07
CA CYS A 171 6.54 11.28 1.19
C CYS A 171 7.10 11.80 -0.14
N ASP A 172 6.85 13.06 -0.51
CA ASP A 172 7.40 13.63 -1.75
C ASP A 172 8.90 13.93 -1.60
N GLU A 173 9.72 13.27 -2.43
CA GLU A 173 11.17 13.42 -2.40
C GLU A 173 11.63 14.84 -2.75
N THR A 174 10.90 15.56 -3.60
CA THR A 174 11.25 16.94 -3.95
C THR A 174 11.09 17.85 -2.74
N ILE A 175 9.97 17.71 -2.01
CA ILE A 175 9.71 18.44 -0.77
C ILE A 175 10.74 18.09 0.30
N ARG A 176 11.13 16.80 0.38
CA ARG A 176 12.14 16.32 1.33
C ARG A 176 13.55 16.83 1.02
N LYS A 177 13.94 16.87 -0.25
CA LYS A 177 15.23 17.44 -0.69
C LYS A 177 15.34 18.93 -0.35
N LEU A 178 14.21 19.64 -0.36
CA LEU A 178 14.14 21.04 0.07
C LEU A 178 14.22 21.22 1.60
N ASN A 179 14.04 20.16 2.40
CA ASN A 179 14.01 20.22 3.87
C ASN A 179 14.80 19.06 4.55
N PRO A 180 16.14 18.98 4.38
CA PRO A 180 16.93 17.86 4.87
C PRO A 180 17.05 17.77 6.41
N SER A 181 16.68 18.81 7.17
CA SER A 181 16.92 18.88 8.63
C SER A 181 15.96 18.04 9.50
N VAL A 182 15.03 17.30 8.90
CA VAL A 182 13.93 16.62 9.64
C VAL A 182 14.24 15.14 9.94
N ASP A 183 15.28 14.57 9.36
CA ASP A 183 15.47 13.10 9.30
C ASP A 183 15.93 12.42 10.62
N ASN A 184 16.34 13.14 11.68
CA ASN A 184 17.05 12.49 12.80
C ASN A 184 16.27 12.28 14.12
N ASP A 185 15.20 13.03 14.43
CA ASP A 185 14.61 13.00 15.79
C ASP A 185 13.11 12.70 15.87
N GLN A 186 12.43 12.46 14.75
CA GLN A 186 11.00 12.10 14.78
C GLN A 186 10.84 10.59 14.92
N HIS A 187 11.10 10.10 16.13
CA HIS A 187 10.46 8.89 16.63
C HIS A 187 8.95 9.07 16.40
N SER A 188 8.40 8.26 15.50
CA SER A 188 7.00 8.32 15.10
C SER A 188 6.15 8.15 16.37
N ASP A 189 5.58 9.26 16.81
CA ASP A 189 4.66 9.35 17.95
C ASP A 189 3.64 8.21 17.82
N TRP A 190 3.58 7.30 18.79
CA TRP A 190 2.72 6.09 18.74
C TRP A 190 1.23 6.43 18.51
N ASP A 191 0.82 7.67 18.84
CA ASP A 191 -0.45 8.28 18.45
C ASP A 191 -0.76 8.15 16.95
N SER A 192 0.27 8.10 16.09
CA SER A 192 0.14 7.98 14.64
C SER A 192 -0.48 6.65 14.21
N LEU A 193 -0.20 5.54 14.90
CA LEU A 193 -0.70 4.21 14.53
C LEU A 193 -2.21 4.10 14.75
N GLN A 194 -2.68 4.64 15.88
CA GLN A 194 -4.10 4.69 16.20
C GLN A 194 -4.85 5.61 15.22
N LEU A 195 -4.38 6.84 15.03
CA LEU A 195 -5.01 7.77 14.09
C LEU A 195 -5.04 7.20 12.67
N TRP A 196 -3.97 6.51 12.28
CA TRP A 196 -3.90 5.80 11.02
C TRP A 196 -4.95 4.69 10.93
N SER A 197 -5.13 3.85 11.95
CA SER A 197 -6.10 2.75 11.90
C SER A 197 -7.55 3.23 11.80
N ALA A 198 -7.86 4.42 12.32
CA ALA A 198 -9.18 5.04 12.13
C ALA A 198 -9.32 5.80 10.80
N TRP A 199 -8.22 6.24 10.19
CA TRP A 199 -8.22 6.93 8.91
C TRP A 199 -8.20 5.99 7.71
N HIS A 200 -7.48 4.87 7.82
CA HIS A 200 -7.33 3.86 6.76
C HIS A 200 -8.68 3.42 6.15
N PRO A 201 -9.72 3.09 6.95
CA PRO A 201 -11.02 2.64 6.43
C PRO A 201 -11.75 3.68 5.57
N ILE A 202 -11.38 4.96 5.65
CA ILE A 202 -11.96 6.02 4.82
C ILE A 202 -11.06 6.44 3.66
N ALA A 203 -9.74 6.37 3.83
CA ALA A 203 -8.77 6.89 2.88
C ALA A 203 -8.56 5.94 1.70
N LEU A 204 -8.42 4.65 1.99
CA LEU A 204 -8.20 3.62 0.96
C LEU A 204 -9.39 3.58 -0.03
N PRO A 205 -10.66 3.42 0.39
CA PRO A 205 -11.78 3.43 -0.55
C PRO A 205 -11.89 4.73 -1.36
N TRP A 206 -11.68 5.88 -0.71
CA TRP A 206 -11.72 7.17 -1.41
C TRP A 206 -10.64 7.28 -2.49
N GLY A 207 -9.41 6.86 -2.20
CA GLY A 207 -8.30 6.93 -3.16
C GLY A 207 -8.54 6.02 -4.37
N LEU A 208 -9.17 4.87 -4.16
CA LEU A 208 -9.54 3.94 -5.22
C LEU A 208 -10.70 4.45 -6.08
N ASP A 209 -11.73 5.03 -5.47
CA ASP A 209 -12.85 5.64 -6.20
C ASP A 209 -12.38 6.85 -7.03
N ALA A 210 -11.47 7.65 -6.47
CA ALA A 210 -10.83 8.76 -7.19
C ALA A 210 -9.93 8.28 -8.34
N CYS A 211 -9.17 7.20 -8.12
CA CYS A 211 -8.37 6.55 -9.16
C CYS A 211 -9.25 6.07 -10.31
N ARG A 212 -10.29 5.27 -10.00
CA ARG A 212 -11.25 4.74 -10.97
C ARG A 212 -11.90 5.85 -11.78
N THR A 213 -12.43 6.87 -11.11
CA THR A 213 -13.09 8.00 -11.77
C THR A 213 -12.15 8.71 -12.75
N SER A 214 -10.90 8.94 -12.35
CA SER A 214 -9.90 9.59 -13.20
C SER A 214 -9.48 8.69 -14.37
N PHE A 215 -9.35 7.37 -14.14
CA PHE A 215 -9.02 6.42 -15.18
C PHE A 215 -10.15 6.24 -16.21
N ASP A 216 -11.40 6.20 -15.78
CA ASP A 216 -12.57 6.17 -16.67
C ASP A 216 -12.64 7.45 -17.54
N GLN A 217 -12.33 8.61 -16.95
CA GLN A 217 -12.21 9.87 -17.70
C GLN A 217 -11.04 9.83 -18.68
N TYR A 218 -9.90 9.26 -18.31
CA TYR A 218 -8.79 9.06 -19.22
C TYR A 218 -9.16 8.14 -20.38
N ALA A 219 -9.80 7.00 -20.12
CA ALA A 219 -10.20 6.04 -21.15
C ALA A 219 -11.13 6.66 -22.21
N THR A 220 -11.92 7.67 -21.82
CA THR A 220 -12.85 8.37 -22.72
C THR A 220 -12.22 9.59 -23.42
N THR A 221 -11.31 10.32 -22.75
CA THR A 221 -10.77 11.59 -23.24
C THR A 221 -9.34 11.49 -23.80
N LEU A 222 -8.60 10.44 -23.43
CA LEU A 222 -7.16 10.29 -23.61
C LEU A 222 -6.34 11.45 -23.01
N ASP A 223 -6.89 12.17 -22.04
CA ASP A 223 -6.21 13.26 -21.35
C ASP A 223 -5.16 12.72 -20.37
N LYS A 224 -3.88 12.90 -20.70
CA LYS A 224 -2.75 12.49 -19.85
C LYS A 224 -2.79 13.07 -18.44
N ASN A 225 -3.46 14.21 -18.24
CA ASN A 225 -3.66 14.74 -16.90
C ASN A 225 -4.54 13.80 -16.06
N GLN A 226 -5.61 13.24 -16.64
CA GLN A 226 -6.47 12.27 -15.97
C GLN A 226 -5.73 10.96 -15.66
N GLU A 227 -4.87 10.50 -16.58
CA GLU A 227 -3.97 9.36 -16.34
C GLU A 227 -3.05 9.62 -15.13
N ASN A 228 -2.47 10.83 -15.05
CA ASN A 228 -1.63 11.22 -13.92
C ASN A 228 -2.41 11.32 -12.61
N GLN A 229 -3.62 11.89 -12.63
CA GLN A 229 -4.49 11.94 -11.46
C GLN A 229 -4.87 10.54 -10.97
N ALA A 230 -5.16 9.61 -11.88
CA ALA A 230 -5.44 8.22 -11.53
C ALA A 230 -4.25 7.57 -10.82
N ARG A 231 -3.04 7.72 -11.36
CA ARG A 231 -1.80 7.22 -10.74
C ARG A 231 -1.56 7.81 -9.35
N ILE A 232 -1.71 9.13 -9.20
CA ILE A 232 -1.52 9.81 -7.91
C ILE A 232 -2.56 9.34 -6.88
N ALA A 233 -3.83 9.23 -7.28
CA ALA A 233 -4.90 8.75 -6.42
C ALA A 233 -4.66 7.32 -5.94
N LEU A 234 -4.24 6.43 -6.86
CA LEU A 234 -3.89 5.05 -6.52
C LEU A 234 -2.70 4.97 -5.58
N ARG A 235 -1.62 5.73 -5.86
CA ARG A 235 -0.44 5.78 -4.99
C ARG A 235 -0.81 6.22 -3.58
N ILE A 236 -1.64 7.25 -3.45
CA ILE A 236 -2.12 7.73 -2.15
C ILE A 236 -2.87 6.60 -1.45
N ALA A 237 -3.80 5.93 -2.15
CA ALA A 237 -4.55 4.80 -1.60
C ALA A 237 -3.62 3.70 -1.05
N ILE A 238 -2.59 3.31 -1.81
CA ILE A 238 -1.62 2.31 -1.38
C ILE A 238 -0.82 2.77 -0.18
N VAL A 239 -0.24 3.96 -0.18
CA VAL A 239 0.56 4.40 0.97
C VAL A 239 -0.29 4.60 2.22
N THR A 240 -1.57 4.96 2.07
CA THR A 240 -2.50 4.94 3.21
C THR A 240 -2.72 3.54 3.78
N GLY A 241 -2.39 2.48 3.04
CA GLY A 241 -2.44 1.08 3.44
C GLY A 241 -1.38 0.65 4.46
N CYS A 242 -0.35 1.45 4.72
CA CYS A 242 0.67 1.12 5.73
C CYS A 242 0.70 2.14 6.87
N PRO A 243 0.77 1.69 8.15
CA PRO A 243 0.95 2.58 9.28
C PRO A 243 2.23 3.41 9.15
N GLY A 244 2.20 4.64 9.67
CA GLY A 244 3.41 5.48 9.82
C GLY A 244 3.80 6.33 8.61
N PHE A 245 2.96 6.43 7.57
CA PHE A 245 3.25 7.22 6.35
C PHE A 245 4.63 6.88 5.74
N PRO A 246 4.89 5.61 5.39
CA PRO A 246 6.18 5.23 4.83
C PRO A 246 6.43 5.95 3.51
N LYS A 247 7.69 5.97 3.07
CA LYS A 247 8.01 6.49 1.74
C LYS A 247 7.26 5.66 0.69
N SER A 248 6.84 6.32 -0.39
CA SER A 248 6.13 5.64 -1.49
C SER A 248 6.96 4.51 -2.13
N THR A 249 8.28 4.61 -2.02
CA THR A 249 9.27 3.64 -2.51
C THR A 249 9.72 2.65 -1.43
N ASP A 250 9.21 2.77 -0.21
CA ASP A 250 9.57 1.87 0.88
C ASP A 250 9.06 0.45 0.59
N VAL A 251 9.94 -0.53 0.74
CA VAL A 251 9.61 -1.94 0.51
C VAL A 251 8.74 -2.48 1.64
N THR A 252 8.82 -1.91 2.84
CA THR A 252 7.94 -2.25 3.97
C THR A 252 6.47 -2.07 3.61
N LEU A 253 6.13 -1.10 2.76
CA LEU A 253 4.76 -0.89 2.25
C LEU A 253 4.19 -2.14 1.58
N ILE A 254 5.03 -2.94 0.91
CA ILE A 254 4.60 -4.17 0.21
C ILE A 254 4.26 -5.26 1.22
N TRP A 255 5.09 -5.41 2.25
CA TRP A 255 5.07 -6.53 3.18
C TRP A 255 4.16 -6.28 4.38
N ASP A 256 4.21 -5.07 4.93
CA ASP A 256 3.48 -4.65 6.14
C ASP A 256 2.19 -3.88 5.80
N GLY A 257 1.98 -3.58 4.51
CA GLY A 257 0.78 -2.93 4.01
C GLY A 257 -0.47 -3.78 4.25
N VAL A 258 -1.47 -3.14 4.83
CA VAL A 258 -2.84 -3.66 4.99
C VAL A 258 -3.69 -3.07 3.88
N PHE A 259 -3.91 -3.85 2.82
CA PHE A 259 -4.71 -3.44 1.68
C PHE A 259 -6.15 -3.94 1.76
N GLU A 260 -6.55 -4.55 2.88
CA GLU A 260 -7.90 -5.09 3.05
C GLU A 260 -8.96 -3.98 2.95
N TRP A 261 -9.92 -4.18 2.05
CA TRP A 261 -11.05 -3.28 1.89
C TRP A 261 -12.12 -3.71 2.89
N ASN A 262 -11.92 -3.26 4.13
CA ASN A 262 -12.48 -3.80 5.36
C ASN A 262 -14.01 -3.85 5.50
N ASN A 263 -14.83 -3.64 4.46
CA ASN A 263 -16.28 -3.45 4.61
C ASN A 263 -17.19 -3.72 3.39
N ALA A 264 -16.79 -4.48 2.36
CA ALA A 264 -17.74 -4.79 1.29
C ALA A 264 -17.55 -6.21 0.74
N ASN A 265 -18.67 -6.95 0.68
CA ASN A 265 -18.89 -8.13 -0.15
C ASN A 265 -18.69 -7.78 -1.64
N ARG A 266 -17.49 -7.34 -2.02
CA ARG A 266 -17.16 -6.99 -3.39
C ARG A 266 -16.96 -8.28 -4.16
N ALA A 267 -17.55 -8.33 -5.33
CA ALA A 267 -17.30 -9.41 -6.24
C ALA A 267 -15.92 -9.18 -6.90
N PRO A 268 -15.23 -10.24 -7.36
CA PRO A 268 -14.02 -10.08 -8.16
C PRO A 268 -14.18 -9.09 -9.34
N LYS A 269 -15.39 -9.00 -9.90
CA LYS A 269 -15.77 -8.05 -10.96
C LYS A 269 -15.60 -6.57 -10.59
N ASP A 270 -15.67 -6.22 -9.31
CA ASP A 270 -15.48 -4.83 -8.86
C ASP A 270 -14.04 -4.34 -9.02
N PHE A 271 -13.10 -5.26 -9.27
CA PHE A 271 -11.68 -5.00 -9.49
C PHE A 271 -11.27 -5.05 -10.96
N ASP A 272 -12.17 -5.40 -11.89
CA ASP A 272 -11.86 -5.55 -13.32
C ASP A 272 -11.24 -4.29 -13.92
N TRP A 273 -11.71 -3.11 -13.51
CA TRP A 273 -11.17 -1.83 -13.97
C TRP A 273 -9.71 -1.63 -13.57
N LEU A 274 -9.27 -2.22 -12.45
CA LEU A 274 -7.91 -2.13 -11.96
C LEU A 274 -7.00 -3.12 -12.70
N VAL A 275 -7.54 -4.25 -13.15
CA VAL A 275 -6.85 -5.12 -14.13
C VAL A 275 -6.67 -4.38 -15.45
N ASP A 276 -7.70 -3.67 -15.93
CA ASP A 276 -7.59 -2.85 -17.14
C ASP A 276 -6.56 -1.72 -16.99
N PHE A 277 -6.51 -1.08 -15.83
CA PHE A 277 -5.46 -0.11 -15.47
C PHE A 277 -4.06 -0.74 -15.52
N LEU A 278 -3.89 -1.93 -14.96
CA LEU A 278 -2.62 -2.66 -14.97
C LEU A 278 -2.19 -3.02 -16.39
N VAL A 279 -3.11 -3.55 -17.21
CA VAL A 279 -2.88 -3.89 -18.62
C VAL A 279 -2.53 -2.66 -19.45
N HIS A 280 -3.18 -1.52 -19.19
CA HIS A 280 -2.87 -0.25 -19.83
C HIS A 280 -1.39 0.13 -19.63
N PHE A 281 -0.88 0.11 -18.39
CA PHE A 281 0.52 0.46 -18.12
C PHE A 281 1.54 -0.60 -18.57
N ARG A 282 1.13 -1.87 -18.66
CA ARG A 282 1.95 -2.94 -19.26
C ARG A 282 2.18 -2.70 -20.75
N THR A 283 1.13 -2.31 -21.47
CA THR A 283 1.12 -2.19 -22.93
C THR A 283 1.49 -0.80 -23.45
N SER A 284 1.39 0.24 -22.60
CA SER A 284 1.72 1.60 -23.00
C SER A 284 3.22 1.78 -23.25
N GLY A 285 3.57 2.59 -24.25
CA GLY A 285 4.98 2.88 -24.59
C GLY A 285 5.75 3.61 -23.49
N ALA A 286 5.05 4.23 -22.52
CA ALA A 286 5.66 4.95 -21.41
C ALA A 286 5.91 4.10 -20.15
N ARG A 287 5.44 2.84 -20.12
CA ARG A 287 5.55 1.84 -19.03
C ARG A 287 5.78 2.44 -17.64
N ASN A 288 4.71 2.60 -16.87
CA ASN A 288 4.83 3.07 -15.49
C ASN A 288 4.84 1.90 -14.50
N PHE A 289 6.01 1.33 -14.24
CA PHE A 289 6.17 0.20 -13.31
C PHE A 289 5.71 0.52 -11.88
N ASP A 290 5.78 1.79 -11.50
CA ASP A 290 5.35 2.26 -10.19
C ASP A 290 3.83 2.16 -10.01
N ALA A 291 3.09 2.62 -11.01
CA ALA A 291 1.64 2.51 -11.07
C ALA A 291 1.19 1.04 -11.19
N MET A 292 1.94 0.21 -11.92
CA MET A 292 1.68 -1.22 -11.98
C MET A 292 1.85 -1.88 -10.61
N ALA A 293 2.93 -1.58 -9.89
CA ALA A 293 3.13 -2.08 -8.53
C ALA A 293 2.01 -1.62 -7.59
N ASP A 294 1.57 -0.36 -7.68
CA ASP A 294 0.44 0.12 -6.88
C ASP A 294 -0.85 -0.64 -7.20
N ALA A 295 -1.11 -0.90 -8.48
CA ALA A 295 -2.28 -1.65 -8.91
C ALA A 295 -2.24 -3.09 -8.39
N LEU A 296 -1.07 -3.75 -8.42
CA LEU A 296 -0.90 -5.10 -7.89
C LEU A 296 -1.13 -5.15 -6.37
N LEU A 297 -0.64 -4.16 -5.62
CA LEU A 297 -0.90 -4.06 -4.18
C LEU A 297 -2.38 -3.83 -3.87
N ALA A 298 -3.07 -2.98 -4.65
CA ALA A 298 -4.51 -2.81 -4.50
C ALA A 298 -5.30 -4.07 -4.90
N LEU A 299 -4.86 -4.80 -5.92
CA LEU A 299 -5.46 -6.07 -6.34
C LEU A 299 -5.19 -7.20 -5.34
N SER A 300 -4.15 -7.10 -4.50
CA SER A 300 -3.89 -8.08 -3.44
C SER A 300 -5.06 -8.16 -2.44
N ALA A 301 -5.78 -7.04 -2.24
CA ALA A 301 -7.01 -6.98 -1.46
C ALA A 301 -8.14 -7.89 -1.94
N MET A 302 -8.11 -8.27 -3.23
CA MET A 302 -9.11 -9.15 -3.83
C MET A 302 -8.95 -10.62 -3.39
N GLN A 303 -7.77 -11.00 -2.91
CA GLN A 303 -7.42 -12.37 -2.49
C GLN A 303 -7.71 -13.42 -3.58
N GLY A 304 -7.48 -13.06 -4.84
CA GLY A 304 -7.77 -13.92 -5.99
C GLY A 304 -7.22 -13.38 -7.32
N LEU A 305 -7.68 -13.96 -8.43
CA LEU A 305 -7.31 -13.62 -9.81
C LEU A 305 -8.39 -12.86 -10.59
N GLY A 306 -9.42 -12.34 -9.91
CA GLY A 306 -10.43 -11.50 -10.56
C GLY A 306 -11.58 -12.29 -11.16
N SER A 307 -12.37 -11.61 -11.99
CA SER A 307 -13.46 -12.23 -12.75
C SER A 307 -12.90 -13.19 -13.81
N PRO A 308 -13.68 -14.20 -14.24
CA PRO A 308 -13.29 -15.07 -15.35
C PRO A 308 -12.89 -14.31 -16.61
N GLU A 309 -13.51 -13.15 -16.88
CA GLU A 309 -13.24 -12.33 -18.06
C GLU A 309 -11.89 -11.57 -18.00
N LYS A 310 -11.34 -11.37 -16.80
CA LYS A 310 -10.10 -10.60 -16.60
C LYS A 310 -8.93 -11.43 -16.08
N ARG A 311 -9.18 -12.67 -15.63
CA ARG A 311 -8.16 -13.50 -14.97
C ARG A 311 -6.92 -13.75 -15.83
N ASP A 312 -7.07 -13.99 -17.13
CA ASP A 312 -5.94 -14.30 -18.02
C ASP A 312 -5.03 -13.07 -18.15
N ASN A 313 -5.65 -11.90 -18.38
CA ASN A 313 -4.94 -10.63 -18.44
C ASN A 313 -4.24 -10.29 -17.13
N TYR A 314 -4.85 -10.64 -15.99
CA TYR A 314 -4.25 -10.40 -14.68
C TYR A 314 -3.08 -11.35 -14.42
N LEU A 315 -3.23 -12.64 -14.69
CA LEU A 315 -2.16 -13.64 -14.57
C LEU A 315 -0.97 -13.28 -15.45
N ASP A 316 -1.21 -12.91 -16.71
CA ASP A 316 -0.17 -12.44 -17.61
C ASP A 316 0.57 -11.21 -17.09
N ALA A 317 -0.18 -10.25 -16.51
CA ALA A 317 0.41 -9.04 -15.95
C ALA A 317 1.24 -9.34 -14.69
N ILE A 318 0.82 -10.30 -13.87
CA ILE A 318 1.61 -10.80 -12.72
C ILE A 318 2.91 -11.44 -13.22
N ILE A 319 2.84 -12.37 -14.17
CA ILE A 319 4.01 -13.06 -14.73
C ILE A 319 5.00 -12.06 -15.32
N PHE A 320 4.51 -11.14 -16.16
CA PHE A 320 5.32 -10.05 -16.72
C PHE A 320 6.00 -9.21 -15.64
N SER A 321 5.28 -8.91 -14.54
CA SER A 321 5.77 -8.08 -13.45
C SER A 321 6.88 -8.75 -12.63
N MET A 322 6.99 -10.08 -12.71
CA MET A 322 7.99 -10.89 -12.02
C MET A 322 9.28 -11.15 -12.83
N GLU A 323 9.31 -10.76 -14.11
CA GLU A 323 10.48 -10.96 -14.99
C GLU A 323 11.75 -10.29 -14.44
N VAL A 324 12.91 -10.90 -14.68
CA VAL A 324 14.20 -10.54 -14.06
C VAL A 324 14.66 -9.10 -14.32
N ASP A 325 14.26 -8.53 -15.46
CA ASP A 325 14.59 -7.16 -15.88
C ASP A 325 13.65 -6.10 -15.25
N LYS A 326 12.64 -6.52 -14.48
CA LYS A 326 11.68 -5.61 -13.86
C LYS A 326 12.19 -5.06 -12.53
N PRO A 327 11.83 -3.80 -12.19
CA PRO A 327 12.19 -3.21 -10.90
C PRO A 327 11.74 -4.08 -9.73
N SER A 328 12.58 -4.15 -8.68
CA SER A 328 12.31 -4.96 -7.48
C SER A 328 10.94 -4.67 -6.86
N ARG A 329 10.55 -3.39 -6.77
CA ARG A 329 9.24 -2.96 -6.28
C ARG A 329 8.08 -3.62 -7.05
N LEU A 330 8.18 -3.73 -8.37
CA LEU A 330 7.17 -4.37 -9.22
C LEU A 330 7.13 -5.89 -9.01
N ARG A 331 8.30 -6.54 -9.00
CA ARG A 331 8.41 -7.98 -8.73
C ARG A 331 7.85 -8.35 -7.35
N HIS A 332 8.16 -7.55 -6.34
CA HIS A 332 7.71 -7.77 -4.96
C HIS A 332 6.21 -7.52 -4.80
N ALA A 333 5.66 -6.47 -5.43
CA ALA A 333 4.22 -6.23 -5.46
C ALA A 333 3.46 -7.38 -6.14
N ALA A 334 4.01 -7.93 -7.23
CA ALA A 334 3.46 -9.11 -7.89
C ALA A 334 3.50 -10.34 -6.96
N LEU A 335 4.61 -10.57 -6.24
CA LEU A 335 4.72 -11.66 -5.26
C LEU A 335 3.67 -11.51 -4.15
N ARG A 336 3.47 -10.29 -3.64
CA ARG A 336 2.43 -9.99 -2.64
C ARG A 336 1.03 -10.30 -3.17
N ALA A 337 0.72 -9.87 -4.39
CA ALA A 337 -0.56 -10.15 -5.04
C ALA A 337 -0.83 -11.65 -5.19
N VAL A 338 0.16 -12.43 -5.64
CA VAL A 338 0.06 -13.90 -5.76
C VAL A 338 -0.07 -14.56 -4.39
N PHE A 339 0.68 -14.08 -3.41
CA PHE A 339 0.55 -14.55 -2.04
C PHE A 339 -0.88 -14.38 -1.50
N ASP A 340 -1.50 -13.22 -1.70
CA ASP A 340 -2.87 -13.00 -1.24
C ASP A 340 -3.89 -13.84 -2.02
N ALA A 341 -3.62 -14.20 -3.28
CA ALA A 341 -4.44 -15.10 -4.08
C ALA A 341 -4.21 -16.61 -3.82
N ARG A 342 -3.24 -16.99 -2.98
CA ARG A 342 -2.72 -18.37 -2.87
C ARG A 342 -3.76 -19.47 -2.64
N LEU A 343 -4.82 -19.20 -1.87
CA LEU A 343 -5.86 -20.19 -1.59
C LEU A 343 -6.69 -20.47 -2.85
N GLN A 344 -7.07 -19.42 -3.58
CA GLN A 344 -7.79 -19.57 -4.85
C GLN A 344 -6.92 -20.26 -5.91
N LEU A 345 -5.60 -20.03 -5.92
CA LEU A 345 -4.68 -20.73 -6.84
C LEU A 345 -4.62 -22.24 -6.59
N VAL A 346 -4.77 -22.66 -5.34
CA VAL A 346 -4.88 -24.09 -4.99
C VAL A 346 -6.20 -24.66 -5.51
N GLU A 347 -7.32 -23.96 -5.27
CA GLU A 347 -8.65 -24.38 -5.74
C GLU A 347 -8.72 -24.48 -7.28
N MET A 348 -8.18 -23.49 -7.99
CA MET A 348 -8.16 -23.47 -9.46
C MET A 348 -7.32 -24.60 -10.06
N ALA A 349 -6.25 -25.03 -9.37
CA ALA A 349 -5.46 -26.17 -9.83
C ALA A 349 -6.17 -27.51 -9.62
N ASP A 350 -7.09 -27.60 -8.65
CA ASP A 350 -7.89 -28.79 -8.37
C ASP A 350 -9.10 -28.93 -9.29
N ASP A 351 -9.60 -27.82 -9.83
CA ASP A 351 -10.72 -27.81 -10.77
C ASP A 351 -10.32 -28.39 -12.13
N LYS A 352 -10.53 -29.70 -12.30
CA LYS A 352 -10.28 -30.43 -13.55
C LYS A 352 -11.33 -30.18 -14.63
N GLU A 353 -12.49 -29.59 -14.27
CA GLU A 353 -13.59 -29.32 -15.19
C GLU A 353 -13.53 -27.88 -15.73
N GLY A 354 -12.71 -27.04 -15.12
CA GLY A 354 -12.46 -25.67 -15.55
C GLY A 354 -11.66 -25.54 -16.86
N ASP A 355 -11.26 -24.31 -17.14
CA ASP A 355 -10.50 -23.95 -18.33
C ASP A 355 -9.10 -24.57 -18.31
N SER A 356 -8.91 -25.61 -19.13
CA SER A 356 -7.68 -26.38 -19.20
C SER A 356 -6.49 -25.55 -19.68
N GLU A 357 -6.70 -24.58 -20.57
CA GLU A 357 -5.63 -23.75 -21.13
C GLU A 357 -5.10 -22.79 -20.06
N PHE A 358 -6.01 -22.10 -19.37
CA PHE A 358 -5.65 -21.25 -18.24
C PHE A 358 -4.91 -22.03 -17.14
N ARG A 359 -5.40 -23.22 -16.79
CA ARG A 359 -4.78 -24.09 -15.78
C ARG A 359 -3.37 -24.53 -16.19
N GLU A 360 -3.16 -24.86 -17.46
CA GLU A 360 -1.84 -25.23 -17.99
C GLU A 360 -0.86 -24.07 -17.92
N GLN A 361 -1.29 -22.87 -18.32
CA GLN A 361 -0.49 -21.65 -18.23
C GLN A 361 -0.13 -21.34 -16.76
N LEU A 362 -1.12 -21.38 -15.87
CA LEU A 362 -0.94 -21.14 -14.44
C LEU A 362 0.10 -22.07 -13.83
N LEU A 363 0.03 -23.37 -14.13
CA LEU A 363 0.92 -24.39 -13.58
C LEU A 363 2.31 -24.37 -14.22
N THR A 364 2.46 -23.86 -15.45
CA THR A 364 3.73 -23.88 -16.17
C THR A 364 4.54 -22.60 -15.96
N ASP A 365 3.89 -21.44 -16.08
CA ASP A 365 4.59 -20.15 -16.15
C ASP A 365 4.76 -19.51 -14.77
N LEU A 366 3.76 -19.62 -13.90
CA LEU A 366 3.80 -18.97 -12.58
C LEU A 366 4.94 -19.50 -11.68
N PRO A 367 5.24 -20.81 -11.60
CA PRO A 367 6.39 -21.28 -10.83
C PRO A 367 7.71 -20.63 -11.27
N ALA A 368 7.97 -20.57 -12.57
CA ALA A 368 9.20 -19.97 -13.10
C ALA A 368 9.26 -18.46 -12.80
N ALA A 369 8.13 -17.75 -12.92
CA ALA A 369 8.01 -16.35 -12.56
C ALA A 369 8.28 -16.12 -11.06
N LEU A 370 7.68 -16.93 -10.19
CA LEU A 370 7.87 -16.86 -8.73
C LEU A 370 9.33 -17.04 -8.34
N LEU A 371 10.02 -18.02 -8.93
CA LEU A 371 11.44 -18.22 -8.64
C LEU A 371 12.27 -16.98 -9.02
N THR A 372 11.92 -16.29 -10.10
CA THR A 372 12.61 -15.09 -10.58
C THR A 372 12.49 -13.91 -9.61
N THR A 373 11.41 -13.84 -8.81
CA THR A 373 11.27 -12.79 -7.78
C THR A 373 12.29 -12.92 -6.64
N THR A 374 12.86 -14.11 -6.44
CA THR A 374 13.84 -14.38 -5.37
C THR A 374 15.25 -14.69 -5.88
N LYS A 375 15.42 -14.79 -7.20
CA LYS A 375 16.72 -15.09 -7.81
C LYS A 375 17.60 -13.85 -7.77
N LEU A 376 18.86 -14.03 -7.37
CA LEU A 376 19.86 -12.97 -7.36
C LEU A 376 20.06 -12.39 -8.76
N VAL A 377 19.82 -11.09 -8.90
CA VAL A 377 20.13 -10.35 -10.13
C VAL A 377 21.63 -9.98 -10.17
N ALA A 378 22.30 -9.87 -9.02
CA ALA A 378 23.75 -9.66 -8.95
C ALA A 378 24.36 -10.19 -7.62
N PRO A 379 25.53 -10.85 -7.65
CA PRO A 379 26.18 -11.42 -6.45
C PRO A 379 26.84 -10.39 -5.50
N GLN A 380 26.67 -9.09 -5.70
CA GLN A 380 27.35 -8.04 -4.91
C GLN A 380 26.42 -6.97 -4.31
N LEU A 381 25.12 -7.23 -4.26
CA LEU A 381 24.18 -6.25 -3.69
C LEU A 381 24.37 -6.13 -2.18
N SER A 382 24.26 -4.91 -1.67
CA SER A 382 24.36 -4.67 -0.22
C SER A 382 23.23 -5.39 0.53
N ALA A 383 23.45 -5.75 1.80
CA ALA A 383 22.44 -6.42 2.62
C ALA A 383 21.13 -5.61 2.81
N HIS A 384 21.15 -4.32 2.44
CA HIS A 384 20.00 -3.42 2.54
C HIS A 384 19.25 -3.25 1.23
N GLU A 385 19.70 -3.87 0.14
CA GLU A 385 18.99 -3.78 -1.12
C GLU A 385 17.73 -4.66 -1.11
N PRO A 386 16.65 -4.21 -1.79
CA PRO A 386 15.43 -5.00 -1.91
C PRO A 386 15.70 -6.41 -2.45
N ASP A 387 16.67 -6.54 -3.35
CA ASP A 387 17.08 -7.78 -4.01
C ASP A 387 18.26 -8.50 -3.33
N ALA A 388 18.55 -8.18 -2.07
CA ALA A 388 19.54 -8.93 -1.28
C ALA A 388 19.28 -10.44 -1.35
N ILE A 389 20.31 -11.26 -1.11
CA ILE A 389 20.20 -12.73 -1.12
C ILE A 389 19.05 -13.21 -0.22
N PHE A 390 18.87 -12.51 0.90
CA PHE A 390 17.84 -12.74 1.89
C PHE A 390 17.22 -11.40 2.31
N ASN A 391 15.91 -11.25 2.12
CA ASN A 391 15.09 -10.15 2.60
C ASN A 391 13.94 -10.72 3.47
N PRO A 392 13.95 -10.49 4.80
CA PRO A 392 12.99 -11.12 5.71
C PRO A 392 11.51 -10.98 5.32
N GLY A 393 11.10 -9.83 4.79
CA GLY A 393 9.71 -9.66 4.33
C GLY A 393 9.43 -10.55 3.11
N ARG A 394 10.22 -10.39 2.04
CA ARG A 394 10.05 -11.14 0.78
C ARG A 394 10.09 -12.65 1.00
N GLU A 395 11.10 -13.13 1.73
CA GLU A 395 11.31 -14.55 1.97
C GLU A 395 10.19 -15.19 2.80
N TYR A 396 9.60 -14.46 3.76
CA TYR A 396 8.44 -14.92 4.51
C TYR A 396 7.26 -15.19 3.58
N PHE A 397 6.88 -14.20 2.76
CA PHE A 397 5.76 -14.32 1.81
C PHE A 397 6.02 -15.40 0.76
N TYR A 398 7.24 -15.47 0.23
CA TYR A 398 7.63 -16.50 -0.72
C TYR A 398 7.52 -17.90 -0.13
N LEU A 399 8.17 -18.17 1.01
CA LEU A 399 8.18 -19.52 1.62
C LEU A 399 6.76 -19.96 1.99
N ARG A 400 5.97 -19.05 2.53
CA ARG A 400 4.58 -19.34 2.88
C ARG A 400 3.73 -19.62 1.63
N LEU A 401 3.89 -18.84 0.55
CA LEU A 401 3.22 -19.11 -0.73
C LEU A 401 3.58 -20.49 -1.29
N ILE A 402 4.87 -20.82 -1.39
CA ILE A 402 5.32 -22.11 -1.94
C ILE A 402 4.82 -23.26 -1.05
N PHE A 403 4.83 -23.08 0.28
CA PHE A 403 4.25 -24.03 1.21
C PHE A 403 2.77 -24.29 0.90
N THR A 404 1.95 -23.23 0.72
CA THR A 404 0.52 -23.37 0.39
C THR A 404 0.30 -24.07 -0.95
N LEU A 405 0.98 -23.63 -2.02
CA LEU A 405 0.82 -24.21 -3.35
C LEU A 405 1.22 -25.69 -3.37
N ALA A 406 2.29 -26.05 -2.65
CA ALA A 406 2.78 -27.41 -2.53
C ALA A 406 1.83 -28.39 -1.80
N LYS A 407 0.62 -27.96 -1.39
CA LYS A 407 -0.44 -28.89 -0.97
C LYS A 407 -0.87 -29.82 -2.10
N GLN A 408 -0.92 -29.32 -3.34
CA GLN A 408 -1.36 -30.10 -4.49
C GLN A 408 -0.22 -30.77 -5.23
N SER A 409 -0.45 -31.98 -5.75
CA SER A 409 0.55 -32.73 -6.52
C SER A 409 1.06 -31.96 -7.73
N ASP A 410 0.15 -31.35 -8.47
CA ASP A 410 0.47 -30.71 -9.76
C ASP A 410 1.36 -29.48 -9.52
N TRP A 411 1.02 -28.67 -8.51
CA TRP A 411 1.89 -27.59 -8.04
C TRP A 411 3.25 -28.10 -7.56
N ARG A 412 3.29 -29.17 -6.75
CA ARG A 412 4.57 -29.73 -6.26
C ARG A 412 5.51 -30.12 -7.40
N ASP A 413 4.99 -30.75 -8.44
CA ASP A 413 5.81 -31.23 -9.55
C ASP A 413 6.35 -30.06 -10.38
N GLN A 414 5.54 -29.03 -10.62
CA GLN A 414 5.98 -27.84 -11.35
C GLN A 414 6.96 -26.98 -10.53
N LEU A 415 6.74 -26.84 -9.23
CA LEU A 415 7.66 -26.15 -8.31
C LEU A 415 9.02 -26.87 -8.23
N LYS A 416 9.04 -28.21 -8.25
CA LYS A 416 10.29 -28.97 -8.35
C LYS A 416 10.99 -28.71 -9.68
N LYS A 417 10.26 -28.84 -10.78
CA LYS A 417 10.78 -28.66 -12.14
C LYS A 417 11.35 -27.26 -12.35
N ALA A 418 10.72 -26.23 -11.79
CA ALA A 418 11.19 -24.86 -11.86
C ALA A 418 12.43 -24.59 -10.99
N GLY A 419 12.77 -25.46 -10.03
CA GLY A 419 13.99 -25.34 -9.21
C GLY A 419 13.78 -24.71 -7.82
N HIS A 420 12.55 -24.73 -7.28
CA HIS A 420 12.27 -24.12 -5.97
C HIS A 420 13.00 -24.84 -4.81
N ILE A 421 13.29 -26.14 -4.93
CA ILE A 421 14.11 -26.87 -3.94
C ILE A 421 15.50 -26.24 -3.82
N ASP A 422 16.15 -25.93 -4.94
CA ASP A 422 17.48 -25.32 -4.95
C ASP A 422 17.47 -23.95 -4.27
N ARG A 423 16.42 -23.16 -4.53
CA ARG A 423 16.24 -21.88 -3.83
C ARG A 423 16.04 -22.07 -2.32
N CYS A 424 15.23 -23.03 -1.89
CA CYS A 424 15.06 -23.34 -0.47
C CYS A 424 16.37 -23.77 0.19
N VAL A 425 17.22 -24.55 -0.49
CA VAL A 425 18.56 -24.92 -0.01
C VAL A 425 19.44 -23.67 0.14
N VAL A 426 19.44 -22.75 -0.83
CA VAL A 426 20.20 -21.49 -0.72
C VAL A 426 19.73 -20.63 0.46
N LEU A 427 18.42 -20.61 0.74
CA LEU A 427 17.87 -19.87 1.88
C LEU A 427 18.22 -20.48 3.24
N LEU A 428 18.56 -21.77 3.29
CA LEU A 428 18.83 -22.51 4.52
C LEU A 428 19.93 -21.86 5.37
N ASP A 429 21.06 -21.51 4.75
CA ASP A 429 22.20 -20.93 5.47
C ASP A 429 21.79 -19.61 6.16
N HIS A 430 21.03 -18.77 5.46
CA HIS A 430 20.53 -17.52 6.03
C HIS A 430 19.53 -17.76 7.17
N VAL A 431 18.55 -18.64 6.96
CA VAL A 431 17.48 -18.92 7.94
C VAL A 431 18.03 -19.57 9.21
N VAL A 432 19.00 -20.49 9.08
CA VAL A 432 19.62 -21.18 10.21
C VAL A 432 20.59 -20.27 10.98
N ASN A 433 21.30 -19.37 10.28
CA ASN A 433 22.28 -18.48 10.88
C ASN A 433 21.72 -17.11 11.28
N LEU A 434 20.40 -16.90 11.25
CA LEU A 434 19.76 -15.70 11.80
C LEU A 434 20.08 -15.61 13.29
N LYS A 435 21.15 -14.88 13.64
CA LYS A 435 21.73 -14.79 14.99
C LYS A 435 20.81 -14.14 16.04
N ASN A 436 19.64 -13.68 15.63
CA ASN A 436 18.76 -12.82 16.42
C ASN A 436 17.37 -13.43 16.65
N PHE A 437 17.28 -14.73 16.97
CA PHE A 437 16.11 -15.22 17.72
C PHE A 437 16.18 -14.72 19.17
N SER A 438 16.27 -13.40 19.35
CA SER A 438 15.93 -12.79 20.63
C SER A 438 14.46 -13.07 20.81
N ALA A 439 14.11 -13.82 21.86
CA ALA A 439 12.73 -14.18 22.16
C ALA A 439 11.81 -12.96 22.39
N ASP A 440 12.39 -11.75 22.46
CA ASP A 440 11.71 -10.51 22.78
C ASP A 440 11.38 -9.65 21.55
N SER A 441 11.86 -9.98 20.33
CA SER A 441 11.42 -9.25 19.12
C SER A 441 10.10 -9.83 18.60
N LEU A 442 9.03 -9.04 18.72
CA LEU A 442 7.67 -9.35 18.24
C LEU A 442 7.52 -9.42 16.71
N GLU A 443 8.61 -9.36 15.94
CA GLU A 443 8.51 -9.29 14.48
C GLU A 443 8.18 -10.65 13.82
N PRO A 444 7.36 -10.65 12.74
CA PRO A 444 6.93 -11.83 11.98
C PRO A 444 8.10 -12.61 11.33
N VAL A 445 9.31 -12.07 11.38
CA VAL A 445 10.56 -12.65 10.87
C VAL A 445 10.93 -13.98 11.54
N ASN A 446 10.32 -14.33 12.68
CA ASN A 446 10.61 -15.59 13.37
C ASN A 446 10.07 -16.85 12.67
N ASN A 447 9.26 -16.71 11.62
CA ASN A 447 8.54 -17.84 11.01
C ASN A 447 9.24 -18.52 9.83
N HIS A 448 10.35 -17.96 9.36
CA HIS A 448 11.10 -18.52 8.22
C HIS A 448 11.50 -19.98 8.41
N PRO A 449 12.06 -20.41 9.55
CA PRO A 449 12.44 -21.82 9.73
C PRO A 449 11.27 -22.77 9.59
N TYR A 450 10.10 -22.38 10.09
CA TYR A 450 8.88 -23.19 10.02
C TYR A 450 8.43 -23.39 8.57
N TYR A 451 8.23 -22.30 7.83
CA TYR A 451 7.77 -22.39 6.44
C TYR A 451 8.82 -23.01 5.52
N LEU A 452 10.12 -22.79 5.77
CA LEU A 452 11.19 -23.44 5.02
C LEU A 452 11.20 -24.96 5.25
N ALA A 453 11.11 -25.42 6.51
CA ALA A 453 11.03 -26.84 6.83
C ALA A 453 9.78 -27.48 6.21
N GLY A 454 8.62 -26.85 6.40
CA GLY A 454 7.35 -27.31 5.83
C GLY A 454 7.40 -27.40 4.30
N THR A 455 7.99 -26.40 3.63
CA THR A 455 8.15 -26.38 2.17
C THR A 455 9.03 -27.52 1.70
N LEU A 456 10.21 -27.71 2.31
CA LEU A 456 11.12 -28.81 1.97
C LEU A 456 10.45 -30.17 2.17
N ILE A 457 9.72 -30.38 3.27
CA ILE A 457 8.98 -31.62 3.54
C ILE A 457 7.90 -31.85 2.47
N ARG A 458 7.12 -30.83 2.12
CA ARG A 458 6.04 -30.96 1.11
C ARG A 458 6.58 -31.24 -0.28
N LEU A 459 7.62 -30.53 -0.69
CA LEU A 459 8.29 -30.78 -1.97
C LEU A 459 8.96 -32.15 -1.95
N GLY A 460 9.66 -32.52 -0.89
CA GLY A 460 10.38 -33.78 -0.77
C GLY A 460 9.56 -34.96 -0.24
N ALA A 461 8.24 -35.03 -0.47
CA ALA A 461 7.31 -36.00 0.10
C ALA A 461 7.54 -37.49 -0.29
N SER A 462 8.76 -37.99 -0.12
CA SER A 462 9.18 -39.39 -0.23
C SER A 462 9.08 -40.14 1.12
N GLY A 463 8.46 -39.52 2.13
CA GLY A 463 8.16 -40.12 3.44
C GLY A 463 9.34 -40.22 4.40
N SER A 464 10.57 -39.87 3.99
CA SER A 464 11.74 -39.81 4.88
C SER A 464 12.76 -38.79 4.36
N TYR A 465 13.57 -38.25 5.27
CA TYR A 465 14.71 -37.39 4.90
C TYR A 465 15.65 -38.06 3.92
N ARG A 466 16.01 -39.33 4.15
CA ARG A 466 17.03 -40.04 3.38
C ARG A 466 16.62 -40.39 1.95
N SER A 467 15.32 -40.39 1.66
CA SER A 467 14.78 -40.63 0.33
C SER A 467 14.45 -39.34 -0.44
N SER A 468 14.67 -38.17 0.18
CA SER A 468 14.27 -36.89 -0.39
C SER A 468 15.31 -36.37 -1.40
N GLY A 469 14.84 -35.71 -2.47
CA GLY A 469 15.72 -35.17 -3.51
C GLY A 469 16.64 -34.02 -3.07
N PHE A 470 16.52 -33.55 -1.83
CA PHE A 470 17.41 -32.54 -1.23
C PHE A 470 18.38 -33.12 -0.20
N ALA A 471 18.28 -34.41 0.14
CA ALA A 471 19.13 -35.04 1.15
C ALA A 471 20.62 -34.91 0.85
N ASP A 472 20.99 -34.93 -0.44
CA ASP A 472 22.38 -34.78 -0.90
C ASP A 472 22.89 -33.33 -0.82
N LYS A 473 21.99 -32.36 -0.64
CA LYS A 473 22.28 -30.91 -0.67
C LYS A 473 22.28 -30.27 0.71
N ILE A 474 21.70 -30.93 1.69
CA ILE A 474 21.57 -30.44 3.07
C ILE A 474 22.31 -31.43 3.98
N SER A 475 23.18 -30.95 4.86
CA SER A 475 23.80 -31.81 5.86
C SER A 475 22.80 -32.19 6.96
N GLU A 476 22.99 -33.35 7.60
CA GLU A 476 22.15 -33.76 8.76
C GLU A 476 22.14 -32.68 9.86
N LEU A 477 23.25 -31.96 10.04
CA LEU A 477 23.36 -30.87 11.02
C LEU A 477 22.51 -29.65 10.62
N GLU A 478 22.55 -29.20 9.37
CA GLU A 478 21.74 -28.08 8.90
C GLU A 478 20.25 -28.41 8.94
N TRP A 479 19.89 -29.64 8.55
CA TRP A 479 18.53 -30.13 8.65
C TRP A 479 18.03 -30.14 10.11
N TRP A 480 18.85 -30.64 11.03
CA TRP A 480 18.52 -30.62 12.46
C TRP A 480 18.34 -29.20 13.00
N LYS A 481 19.23 -28.27 12.63
CA LYS A 481 19.11 -26.86 13.02
C LYS A 481 17.85 -26.22 12.47
N LEU A 482 17.47 -26.52 11.24
CA LEU A 482 16.23 -26.04 10.63
C LEU A 482 15.00 -26.57 11.38
N LEU A 483 14.94 -27.88 11.67
CA LEU A 483 13.85 -28.47 12.45
C LEU A 483 13.73 -27.83 13.83
N LYS A 484 14.85 -27.65 14.53
CA LYS A 484 14.89 -26.94 15.82
C LYS A 484 14.37 -25.51 15.68
N GLY A 485 14.80 -24.79 14.64
CA GLY A 485 14.30 -23.46 14.32
C GLY A 485 12.78 -23.46 14.08
N ALA A 486 12.25 -24.46 13.38
CA ALA A 486 10.81 -24.58 13.11
C ALA A 486 9.99 -24.76 14.39
N TRP A 487 10.44 -25.59 15.33
CA TRP A 487 9.80 -25.74 16.64
C TRP A 487 9.87 -24.46 17.48
N LEU A 488 10.97 -23.70 17.40
CA LEU A 488 11.10 -22.42 18.08
C LEU A 488 10.21 -21.34 17.45
N ALA A 489 10.11 -21.31 16.12
CA ALA A 489 9.24 -20.41 15.37
C ALA A 489 7.76 -20.64 15.70
N MET A 490 7.34 -21.90 15.81
CA MET A 490 5.97 -22.26 16.22
C MET A 490 5.57 -21.69 17.58
N ARG A 491 6.51 -21.50 18.50
CA ARG A 491 6.22 -20.87 19.80
C ARG A 491 5.73 -19.43 19.64
N SER A 492 6.26 -18.71 18.65
CA SER A 492 5.96 -17.31 18.39
C SER A 492 4.78 -17.12 17.45
N ASN A 493 4.32 -18.19 16.80
CA ASN A 493 3.09 -18.14 16.03
C ASN A 493 1.90 -18.18 16.98
N ASP A 494 0.93 -17.30 16.73
CA ASP A 494 -0.46 -17.59 17.07
C ASP A 494 -0.84 -18.84 16.28
N LEU A 495 -0.54 -20.03 16.82
CA LEU A 495 -0.86 -21.35 16.24
C LEU A 495 -2.36 -21.53 15.92
N TYR A 496 -3.16 -20.54 16.29
CA TYR A 496 -4.61 -20.51 16.28
C TYR A 496 -5.19 -19.41 15.39
N SER A 497 -4.40 -18.43 14.93
CA SER A 497 -4.95 -17.38 14.05
C SER A 497 -5.21 -17.90 12.64
N GLU A 498 -4.54 -18.98 12.24
CA GLU A 498 -4.63 -19.56 10.90
C GLU A 498 -4.55 -21.10 10.99
N GLU A 499 -5.23 -21.83 10.10
CA GLU A 499 -5.13 -23.30 10.04
C GLU A 499 -3.79 -23.79 9.47
N GLU A 500 -3.14 -22.94 8.68
CA GLU A 500 -1.93 -23.27 7.91
C GLU A 500 -0.72 -23.71 8.78
N PRO A 501 -0.41 -23.08 9.93
CA PRO A 501 0.62 -23.53 10.88
C PRO A 501 0.38 -24.91 11.51
N LEU A 502 -0.82 -25.46 11.47
CA LEU A 502 -1.07 -26.82 11.98
C LEU A 502 -0.80 -27.90 10.91
N GLU A 503 -0.78 -27.52 9.64
CA GLU A 503 -0.67 -28.49 8.54
C GLU A 503 0.77 -29.00 8.30
N ALA A 504 1.81 -28.20 8.57
CA ALA A 504 3.20 -28.69 8.42
C ALA A 504 3.64 -29.54 9.61
N LEU A 505 2.97 -29.38 10.76
CA LEU A 505 3.39 -29.95 12.03
C LEU A 505 3.52 -31.48 12.01
N PRO A 506 2.60 -32.27 11.43
CA PRO A 506 2.78 -33.71 11.31
C PRO A 506 4.08 -34.09 10.58
N GLY A 507 4.40 -33.37 9.50
CA GLY A 507 5.66 -33.55 8.77
C GLY A 507 6.86 -33.21 9.63
N ILE A 508 6.86 -32.05 10.31
CA ILE A 508 7.94 -31.63 11.20
C ILE A 508 8.15 -32.66 12.31
N VAL A 509 7.08 -33.20 12.91
CA VAL A 509 7.14 -34.27 13.92
C VAL A 509 7.83 -35.51 13.36
N THR A 510 7.37 -36.04 12.23
CA THR A 510 7.94 -37.24 11.63
C THR A 510 9.43 -37.08 11.37
N TYR A 511 9.83 -35.98 10.73
CA TYR A 511 11.24 -35.73 10.41
C TYR A 511 12.09 -35.42 11.66
N THR A 512 11.50 -34.85 12.71
CA THR A 512 12.16 -34.67 14.01
C THR A 512 12.44 -36.02 14.67
N LEU A 513 11.45 -36.92 14.69
CA LEU A 513 11.61 -38.27 15.26
C LEU A 513 12.69 -39.09 14.53
N GLU A 514 12.76 -38.98 13.20
CA GLU A 514 13.83 -39.57 12.39
C GLU A 514 15.19 -38.98 12.78
N SER A 515 15.27 -37.64 12.90
CA SER A 515 16.52 -36.94 13.16
C SER A 515 17.05 -37.13 14.58
N LEU A 516 16.19 -37.44 15.57
CA LEU A 516 16.60 -37.70 16.95
C LEU A 516 17.57 -38.89 17.10
N GLY A 517 17.66 -39.78 16.10
CA GLY A 517 18.66 -40.86 16.08
C GLY A 517 20.05 -40.45 15.60
N THR A 518 20.21 -39.23 15.06
CA THR A 518 21.47 -38.76 14.46
C THR A 518 22.43 -38.20 15.50
N GLU A 519 23.72 -38.16 15.19
CA GLU A 519 24.73 -37.54 16.07
C GLU A 519 24.48 -36.05 16.28
N ALA A 520 24.00 -35.34 15.26
CA ALA A 520 23.67 -33.91 15.35
C ALA A 520 22.62 -33.63 16.43
N ALA A 521 21.61 -34.49 16.56
CA ALA A 521 20.55 -34.33 17.55
C ALA A 521 21.01 -34.61 18.99
N LYS A 522 21.92 -35.57 19.20
CA LYS A 522 22.39 -35.97 20.54
C LYS A 522 23.02 -34.82 21.32
N TYR A 523 23.72 -33.91 20.64
CA TYR A 523 24.42 -32.81 21.30
C TYR A 523 23.51 -31.64 21.70
N ASP A 524 22.33 -31.48 21.10
CA ASP A 524 21.51 -30.25 21.21
C ASP A 524 20.01 -30.49 21.46
N SER A 525 19.56 -31.74 21.62
CA SER A 525 18.14 -32.07 21.85
C SER A 525 17.53 -31.41 23.09
N LYS A 526 18.34 -31.14 24.14
CA LYS A 526 17.89 -30.48 25.39
C LYS A 526 17.25 -29.11 25.16
N SER A 527 17.70 -28.39 24.14
CA SER A 527 17.14 -27.08 23.80
C SER A 527 15.72 -27.16 23.26
N LEU A 528 15.34 -28.31 22.69
CA LEU A 528 14.05 -28.54 22.05
C LEU A 528 12.93 -28.88 23.05
N VAL A 529 13.29 -29.50 24.18
CA VAL A 529 12.35 -29.97 25.22
C VAL A 529 11.35 -28.88 25.60
N ARG A 530 11.84 -27.68 25.94
CA ARG A 530 10.95 -26.57 26.37
C ARG A 530 10.01 -26.08 25.27
N ALA A 531 10.45 -26.12 24.01
CA ALA A 531 9.62 -25.66 22.89
C ALA A 531 8.50 -26.67 22.62
N VAL A 532 8.84 -27.96 22.54
CA VAL A 532 7.89 -29.06 22.34
C VAL A 532 6.90 -29.15 23.49
N ASP A 533 7.36 -29.01 24.75
CA ASP A 533 6.48 -29.00 25.92
C ASP A 533 5.41 -27.91 25.84
N ARG A 534 5.81 -26.69 25.50
CA ARG A 534 4.88 -25.55 25.40
C ARG A 534 3.87 -25.74 24.28
N ILE A 535 4.32 -26.20 23.12
CA ILE A 535 3.43 -26.47 21.98
C ILE A 535 2.45 -27.59 22.33
N TYR A 536 2.91 -28.63 23.02
CA TYR A 536 2.04 -29.71 23.48
C TYR A 536 0.96 -29.23 24.45
N GLU A 537 1.31 -28.42 25.46
CA GLU A 537 0.32 -27.87 26.40
C GLU A 537 -0.65 -26.92 25.67
N ALA A 538 -0.15 -26.06 24.79
CA ALA A 538 -0.99 -25.14 24.02
C ALA A 538 -2.00 -25.91 23.14
N LEU A 539 -1.55 -26.95 22.41
CA LEU A 539 -2.44 -27.77 21.59
C LEU A 539 -3.50 -28.52 22.40
N LYS A 540 -3.21 -28.82 23.67
CA LYS A 540 -4.14 -29.49 24.57
C LYS A 540 -5.19 -28.50 25.11
N ASP A 541 -4.76 -27.29 25.45
CA ASP A 541 -5.64 -26.23 25.96
C ASP A 541 -6.67 -25.79 24.91
N GLU A 542 -6.29 -25.83 23.63
CA GLU A 542 -7.12 -25.39 22.49
C GLU A 542 -7.86 -26.55 21.78
N GLU A 543 -7.91 -27.73 22.40
CA GLU A 543 -8.61 -28.91 21.87
C GLU A 543 -8.24 -29.27 20.40
N ALA A 544 -6.96 -29.09 20.03
CA ALA A 544 -6.49 -29.41 18.69
C ALA A 544 -6.76 -30.88 18.31
N ARG A 545 -6.70 -31.20 17.00
CA ARG A 545 -7.00 -32.56 16.50
C ARG A 545 -6.19 -33.62 17.27
N PRO A 546 -6.83 -34.68 17.82
CA PRO A 546 -6.15 -35.65 18.68
C PRO A 546 -4.91 -36.31 18.07
N GLY A 547 -4.90 -36.51 16.74
CA GLY A 547 -3.74 -37.05 16.02
C GLY A 547 -2.52 -36.13 16.09
N ILE A 548 -2.70 -34.82 16.04
CA ILE A 548 -1.61 -33.84 16.14
C ILE A 548 -1.04 -33.81 17.56
N ILE A 549 -1.92 -33.80 18.57
CA ILE A 549 -1.52 -33.85 20.00
C ILE A 549 -0.71 -35.13 20.26
N SER A 550 -1.19 -36.28 19.79
CA SER A 550 -0.49 -37.56 19.95
C SER A 550 0.87 -37.58 19.24
N ALA A 551 0.97 -36.98 18.06
CA ALA A 551 2.23 -36.88 17.32
C ALA A 551 3.25 -36.01 18.08
N VAL A 552 2.86 -34.82 18.54
CA VAL A 552 3.76 -33.93 19.32
C VAL A 552 4.16 -34.59 20.64
N LYS A 553 3.25 -35.30 21.31
CA LYS A 553 3.54 -36.07 22.51
C LYS A 553 4.64 -37.11 22.28
N SER A 554 4.64 -37.79 21.14
CA SER A 554 5.69 -38.77 20.84
C SER A 554 7.09 -38.15 20.75
N VAL A 555 7.20 -36.91 20.25
CA VAL A 555 8.46 -36.15 20.25
C VAL A 555 8.86 -35.80 21.68
N LYS A 556 7.91 -35.31 22.48
CA LYS A 556 8.11 -35.00 23.91
C LYS A 556 8.63 -36.20 24.70
N ASP A 557 7.97 -37.34 24.59
CA ASP A 557 8.33 -38.57 25.31
C ASP A 557 9.74 -39.05 24.90
N ARG A 558 10.05 -39.01 23.60
CA ARG A 558 11.37 -39.41 23.09
C ARG A 558 12.49 -38.48 23.56
N LEU A 559 12.25 -37.17 23.56
CA LEU A 559 13.19 -36.19 24.11
C LEU A 559 13.44 -36.44 25.61
N GLY A 560 12.39 -36.75 26.38
CA GLY A 560 12.49 -37.08 27.81
C GLY A 560 13.37 -38.31 28.09
N SER A 561 13.23 -39.36 27.27
CA SER A 561 14.04 -40.59 27.40
C SER A 561 15.52 -40.42 27.03
N SER A 562 15.86 -39.40 26.23
CA SER A 562 17.25 -39.15 25.79
C SER A 562 18.07 -38.33 26.79
N GLY A 563 17.42 -37.75 27.79
CA GLY A 563 18.04 -36.86 28.79
C GLY A 563 18.38 -37.52 30.13
N SER A 564 17.91 -38.75 30.36
CA SER A 564 18.26 -39.62 31.49
C SER A 564 19.41 -40.53 31.14
#